data_AF-A0A2E3Y7H5-F1
#
_entry.id   AF-A0A2E3Y7H5-F1
#
_cell.length_a   1.000
_cell.length_b   1.000
_cell.length_c   1.000
_cell.angle_alpha   90.00
_cell.angle_beta   90.00
_cell.angle_gamma   90.00
#
_symmetry.space_group_name_H-M   'P 1'
#
loop_
_entity.id
_entity.type
_entity.pdbx_description
1 polymer ?
#
loop_
_entity_poly.entity_id
_entity_poly.type
_entity_poly.pdbx_seq_one_letter_code
_entity_poly.pdbx_strand_id
1 'polypeptide(L)'
;MTAIEEMQSGLSEAEGTEDPLERARILNEKVLPAMAALRQGVIKQRALSVKEACDFGDGGGGLTYSQVASELGVSKPLIQQMVALAREIHTLRLAAKSNGSGR
;
A
#
# COMPACT_ATOMS: atom_id res chain seq x y z
N MET A 1 6.94 12.50 11.92
CA MET A 1 5.49 12.66 11.67
C MET A 1 5.06 11.52 10.77
N THR A 2 3.96 10.83 11.09
CA THR A 2 3.43 9.76 10.22
C THR A 2 2.57 10.35 9.09
N ALA A 3 2.35 9.60 8.00
CA ALA A 3 1.45 10.05 6.93
C ALA A 3 0.02 10.34 7.44
N ILE A 4 -0.42 9.69 8.52
CA ILE A 4 -1.71 9.96 9.17
C ILE A 4 -1.68 11.32 9.87
N GLU A 5 -0.63 11.59 10.64
CA GLU A 5 -0.45 12.87 11.34
C GLU A 5 -0.34 14.05 10.36
N GLU A 6 0.40 13.87 9.25
CA GLU A 6 0.53 14.88 8.19
C GLU A 6 -0.81 15.16 7.50
N MET A 7 -1.57 14.12 7.19
CA MET A 7 -2.91 14.25 6.60
C MET A 7 -3.88 14.96 7.56
N GLN A 8 -3.89 14.59 8.84
CA GLN A 8 -4.76 15.20 9.85
C GLN A 8 -4.40 16.66 10.09
N SER A 9 -3.09 16.98 10.16
CA SER A 9 -2.62 18.35 10.26
C SER A 9 -3.04 19.19 9.04
N GLY A 10 -2.86 18.66 7.83
CA GLY A 10 -3.24 19.36 6.59
C GLY A 10 -4.76 19.56 6.46
N LEU A 11 -5.58 18.61 6.92
CA LEU A 11 -7.03 18.75 6.95
C LEU A 11 -7.47 19.84 7.93
N SER A 12 -6.92 19.84 9.15
CA SER A 12 -7.21 20.87 10.16
C SER A 12 -6.82 22.28 9.68
N GLU A 13 -5.67 22.40 9.02
CA GLU A 13 -5.23 23.67 8.41
C GLU A 13 -6.16 24.13 7.28
N ALA A 14 -6.59 23.20 6.42
CA ALA A 14 -7.52 23.49 5.33
C ALA A 14 -8.91 23.91 5.85
N GLU A 15 -9.41 23.27 6.90
CA GLU A 15 -10.68 23.61 7.56
C GLU A 15 -10.65 25.02 8.19
N GLY A 16 -9.51 25.42 8.76
CA GLY A 16 -9.30 26.75 9.32
C GLY A 16 -9.04 27.85 8.27
N THR A 17 -8.92 27.51 6.98
CA THR A 17 -8.58 28.46 5.92
C THR A 17 -9.82 28.96 5.19
N GLU A 18 -10.11 30.25 5.29
CA GLU A 18 -11.26 30.88 4.61
C GLU A 18 -11.04 31.04 3.10
N ASP A 19 -9.83 31.44 2.68
CA ASP A 19 -9.48 31.62 1.26
C ASP A 19 -9.59 30.29 0.50
N PRO A 20 -10.49 30.19 -0.50
CA PRO A 20 -10.68 28.96 -1.27
C PRO A 20 -9.44 28.53 -2.06
N LEU A 21 -8.60 29.46 -2.52
CA LEU A 21 -7.39 29.10 -3.29
C LEU A 21 -6.31 28.54 -2.37
N GLU A 22 -6.10 29.17 -1.22
CA GLU A 22 -5.13 28.68 -0.24
C GLU A 22 -5.57 27.34 0.37
N ARG A 23 -6.87 27.18 0.65
CA ARG A 23 -7.43 25.89 1.06
C ARG A 23 -7.19 24.79 0.02
N ALA A 24 -7.41 25.09 -1.27
CA ALA A 24 -7.13 24.14 -2.35
C ALA A 24 -5.63 23.79 -2.45
N ARG A 25 -4.75 24.75 -2.23
CA ARG A 25 -3.30 24.53 -2.18
C ARG A 25 -2.92 23.57 -1.05
N ILE A 26 -3.42 23.81 0.17
CA ILE A 26 -3.18 22.95 1.33
C ILE A 26 -3.64 21.50 1.06
N LEU A 27 -4.84 21.34 0.49
CA LEU A 27 -5.37 20.03 0.14
C LEU A 27 -4.47 19.33 -0.89
N ASN A 28 -4.00 20.04 -1.92
CA ASN A 28 -3.17 19.46 -2.98
C ASN A 28 -1.73 19.16 -2.55
N GLU A 29 -1.12 20.02 -1.75
CA GLU A 29 0.31 19.94 -1.40
C GLU A 29 0.55 19.11 -0.13
N LYS A 30 -0.42 19.06 0.79
CA LYS A 30 -0.27 18.36 2.08
C LYS A 30 -1.16 17.14 2.19
N VAL A 31 -2.47 17.31 1.96
CA VAL A 31 -3.46 16.24 2.24
C VAL A 31 -3.41 15.12 1.21
N LEU A 32 -3.46 15.45 -0.09
CA LEU A 32 -3.48 14.44 -1.15
C LEU A 32 -2.21 13.56 -1.18
N PRO A 33 -0.99 14.11 -1.03
CA PRO A 33 0.22 13.28 -0.97
C PRO A 33 0.23 12.34 0.24
N ALA A 34 -0.18 12.83 1.42
CA ALA A 34 -0.26 12.02 2.63
C ALA A 34 -1.31 10.90 2.49
N MET A 35 -2.49 11.20 1.91
CA MET A 35 -3.49 10.19 1.56
C MET A 35 -2.95 9.15 0.56
N ALA A 36 -2.21 9.58 -0.46
CA ALA A 36 -1.63 8.69 -1.45
C ALA A 36 -0.62 7.74 -0.81
N ALA A 37 0.24 8.24 0.09
CA ALA A 37 1.19 7.43 0.84
C ALA A 37 0.48 6.41 1.75
N LEU A 38 -0.56 6.82 2.48
CA LEU A 38 -1.38 5.94 3.30
C LEU A 38 -2.04 4.83 2.45
N ARG A 39 -2.66 5.21 1.34
CA ARG A 39 -3.29 4.27 0.40
C ARG A 39 -2.27 3.26 -0.13
N GLN A 40 -1.07 3.73 -0.50
CA GLN A 40 0.00 2.84 -0.95
C GLN A 40 0.45 1.89 0.16
N GLY A 41 0.53 2.35 1.41
CA GLY A 41 0.82 1.52 2.58
C GLY A 41 -0.20 0.40 2.76
N VAL A 42 -1.50 0.74 2.71
CA VAL A 42 -2.60 -0.24 2.81
C VAL A 42 -2.53 -1.27 1.66
N ILE A 43 -2.32 -0.81 0.42
CA ILE A 43 -2.19 -1.70 -0.74
C ILE A 43 -1.01 -2.67 -0.55
N LYS A 44 0.14 -2.18 -0.08
CA LYS A 44 1.33 -3.02 0.18
C LYS A 44 1.05 -4.07 1.26
N GLN A 45 0.41 -3.70 2.36
CA GLN A 45 0.05 -4.65 3.42
C GLN A 45 -0.92 -5.71 2.93
N ARG A 46 -1.99 -5.30 2.23
CA ARG A 46 -2.94 -6.24 1.62
C ARG A 46 -2.26 -7.17 0.63
N ALA A 47 -1.36 -6.65 -0.20
CA ALA A 47 -0.59 -7.44 -1.15
C ALA A 47 0.30 -8.49 -0.47
N LEU A 48 0.94 -8.13 0.66
CA LEU A 48 1.72 -9.08 1.46
C LEU A 48 0.84 -10.16 2.08
N SER A 49 -0.29 -9.80 2.72
CA SER A 49 -1.21 -10.78 3.30
C SER A 49 -1.79 -11.73 2.25
N VAL A 50 -2.11 -11.21 1.06
CA VAL A 50 -2.55 -12.03 -0.07
C VAL A 50 -1.44 -12.98 -0.52
N LYS A 51 -0.19 -12.51 -0.61
CA LYS A 51 0.97 -13.36 -0.93
C LYS A 51 1.17 -14.45 0.13
N GLU A 52 1.00 -14.15 1.40
CA GLU A 52 1.11 -15.13 2.50
C GLU A 52 -0.03 -16.17 2.48
N ALA A 53 -1.24 -15.74 2.12
CA ALA A 53 -2.40 -16.63 1.97
C ALA A 53 -2.33 -17.49 0.69
N CYS A 54 -1.72 -16.97 -0.38
CA CYS A 54 -1.55 -17.67 -1.65
C CYS A 54 -0.25 -18.49 -1.65
N ASP A 55 -0.37 -19.82 -1.58
CA ASP A 55 0.80 -20.69 -1.61
C ASP A 55 1.19 -21.04 -3.06
N PHE A 56 2.49 -20.96 -3.37
CA PHE A 56 3.02 -21.09 -4.74
C PHE A 56 3.86 -22.36 -4.89
N GLY A 57 3.20 -23.52 -4.85
CA GLY A 57 3.75 -24.87 -5.14
C GLY A 57 4.69 -25.40 -4.03
N ASP A 58 4.49 -26.57 -3.43
CA ASP A 58 4.48 -27.88 -4.10
C ASP A 58 3.64 -28.95 -3.33
N GLY A 59 2.62 -28.55 -2.57
CA GLY A 59 1.88 -29.50 -1.73
C GLY A 59 0.67 -28.95 -0.97
N GLY A 60 -0.38 -28.57 -1.70
CA GLY A 60 -1.77 -28.80 -1.30
C GLY A 60 -2.36 -28.19 -0.01
N GLY A 61 -1.83 -27.09 0.53
CA GLY A 61 -2.37 -26.47 1.76
C GLY A 61 -2.92 -25.04 1.65
N GLY A 62 -2.43 -24.22 0.72
CA GLY A 62 -2.78 -22.79 0.63
C GLY A 62 -3.97 -22.45 -0.26
N LEU A 63 -4.47 -21.21 -0.14
CA LEU A 63 -5.61 -20.73 -0.92
C LEU A 63 -5.17 -20.38 -2.35
N THR A 64 -5.97 -20.80 -3.33
CA THR A 64 -5.83 -20.35 -4.71
C THR A 64 -6.22 -18.88 -4.86
N TYR A 65 -5.75 -18.21 -5.91
CA TYR A 65 -6.16 -16.84 -6.24
C TYR A 65 -7.67 -16.62 -6.26
N SER A 66 -8.41 -17.62 -6.75
CA SER A 66 -9.88 -17.55 -6.82
C SER A 66 -10.52 -17.60 -5.43
N GLN A 67 -9.98 -18.41 -4.52
CA GLN A 67 -10.47 -18.51 -3.14
C GLN A 67 -10.20 -17.22 -2.37
N VAL A 68 -8.98 -16.68 -2.45
CA VAL A 68 -8.64 -15.39 -1.82
C VAL A 68 -9.48 -14.23 -2.39
N ALA A 69 -9.74 -14.23 -3.70
CA ALA A 69 -10.61 -13.24 -4.33
C ALA A 69 -12.04 -13.30 -3.78
N SER A 70 -12.57 -14.52 -3.59
CA SER A 70 -13.90 -14.75 -3.02
C SER A 70 -13.99 -14.31 -1.56
N GLU A 71 -13.00 -14.65 -0.72
CA GLU A 71 -12.96 -14.25 0.69
C GLU A 71 -12.86 -12.74 0.88
N LEU A 72 -12.08 -12.07 0.02
CA LEU A 72 -11.86 -10.63 0.09
C LEU A 72 -12.90 -9.80 -0.67
N GLY A 73 -13.87 -10.44 -1.35
CA GLY A 73 -14.90 -9.75 -2.13
C GLY A 73 -14.35 -8.92 -3.29
N VAL A 74 -13.28 -9.38 -3.94
CA VAL A 74 -12.59 -8.67 -5.03
C VAL A 74 -12.40 -9.55 -6.27
N SER A 75 -11.97 -8.95 -7.38
CA SER A 75 -11.72 -9.69 -8.61
C SER A 75 -10.39 -10.48 -8.54
N LYS A 76 -10.38 -11.67 -9.15
CA LYS A 76 -9.16 -12.49 -9.29
C LYS A 76 -7.98 -11.74 -9.96
N PRO A 77 -8.17 -10.92 -11.01
CA PRO A 77 -7.08 -10.11 -11.56
C PRO A 77 -6.44 -9.15 -10.55
N LEU A 78 -7.24 -8.56 -9.66
CA LEU A 78 -6.71 -7.67 -8.61
C LEU A 78 -5.83 -8.44 -7.62
N ILE A 79 -6.22 -9.66 -7.23
CA ILE A 79 -5.39 -10.55 -6.40
C ILE A 79 -4.07 -10.88 -7.09
N GLN A 80 -4.09 -11.18 -8.39
CA GLN A 80 -2.87 -11.47 -9.16
C GLN A 80 -1.93 -10.25 -9.23
N GLN A 81 -2.49 -9.04 -9.44
CA GLN A 81 -1.72 -7.79 -9.41
C GLN A 81 -1.10 -7.53 -8.03
N MET A 82 -1.87 -7.75 -6.96
CA MET A 82 -1.39 -7.61 -5.57
C MET A 82 -0.23 -8.57 -5.29
N VAL A 83 -0.33 -9.83 -5.71
CA VAL A 83 0.75 -10.82 -5.55
C VAL A 83 2.00 -10.41 -6.32
N ALA A 84 1.85 -9.95 -7.56
CA ALA A 84 2.98 -9.50 -8.38
C ALA A 84 3.73 -8.35 -7.69
N LEU A 85 3.00 -7.36 -7.18
CA LEU A 85 3.57 -6.25 -6.41
C LEU A 85 4.28 -6.74 -5.13
N ALA A 86 3.70 -7.68 -4.40
CA ALA A 86 4.31 -8.23 -3.19
C ALA A 86 5.62 -8.99 -3.49
N ARG A 87 5.68 -9.72 -4.62
CA ARG A 87 6.91 -10.38 -5.09
C ARG A 87 7.98 -9.35 -5.43
N GLU A 88 7.63 -8.30 -6.17
CA GLU A 88 8.55 -7.21 -6.52
C GLU A 88 9.14 -6.55 -5.26
N ILE A 89 8.31 -6.19 -4.28
CA ILE A 89 8.75 -5.64 -2.99
C ILE A 89 9.71 -6.58 -2.27
N HIS A 90 9.44 -7.88 -2.29
CA HIS A 90 10.30 -8.88 -1.67
C HIS A 90 11.66 -8.97 -2.37
N THR A 91 11.68 -9.00 -3.71
CA THR A 91 12.91 -9.00 -4.51
C THR A 91 13.75 -7.75 -4.26
N LEU A 92 13.14 -6.56 -4.25
CA LEU A 92 13.83 -5.30 -3.96
C LEU A 92 14.45 -5.28 -2.55
N ARG A 93 13.77 -5.84 -1.55
CA ARG A 93 14.30 -5.98 -0.19
C ARG A 93 15.50 -6.94 -0.12
N LEU A 94 15.49 -8.03 -0.87
CA LEU A 94 16.62 -8.96 -0.94
C LEU A 94 17.84 -8.31 -1.62
N ALA A 95 17.64 -7.58 -2.72
CA ALA A 95 18.70 -6.85 -3.41
C ALA A 95 19.32 -5.73 -2.54
N ALA A 96 18.52 -5.06 -1.72
CA ALA A 96 19.03 -4.06 -0.77
C ALA A 96 19.90 -4.70 0.34
N LYS A 97 19.56 -5.93 0.79
CA LYS A 97 20.36 -6.67 1.77
C LYS A 97 21.68 -7.18 1.20
N SER A 98 21.72 -7.64 -0.06
CA SER A 98 22.96 -8.09 -0.69
C SER A 98 23.97 -6.95 -0.89
N ASN A 99 23.49 -5.73 -1.16
CA ASN A 99 24.34 -4.55 -1.35
C ASN A 99 24.82 -3.90 -0.04
N GLY A 100 24.23 -4.26 1.10
CA GLY A 100 24.60 -3.77 2.43
C GLY A 100 25.56 -4.67 3.23
N SER A 101 25.82 -5.90 2.75
CA SER A 101 26.63 -6.92 3.45
C SER A 101 28.11 -6.93 3.03
N GLY A 102 28.64 -5.77 2.62
CA GLY A 102 30.01 -5.60 2.13
C GLY A 102 30.81 -4.53 2.87
N ARG A 103 30.61 -4.37 4.18
CA ARG A 103 31.45 -3.54 5.05
C ARG A 103 31.85 -4.29 6.31
#